data_AF-A0A7S2G6J8-F1
#
_entry.id   AF-A0A7S2G6J8-F1
#
_cell.length_a   1.000
_cell.length_b   1.000
_cell.length_c   1.000
_cell.angle_alpha   90.00
_cell.angle_beta   90.00
_cell.angle_gamma   90.00
#
_symmetry.space_group_name_H-M   'P 1'
#
loop_
_entity.id
_entity.type
_entity.pdbx_description
1 polymer ?
#
loop_
_entity_poly.entity_id
_entity_poly.type
_entity_poly.pdbx_seq_one_letter_code
_entity_poly.pdbx_strand_id
1 'polypeptide(L)'
;RLSQPPLVRFVASALTAGMLYAPFDVTGAKFLWWTWHDTDAAVQERWLGVPVGSTMFTIMHTFCFHGLLHLFALRAPCLSTLRFVGALVGVCVFGTPAMMIAMGPSQLLQLKIEDGVVTQMPGRPDLPSLGLALAGLSVVAFFARLLSRRAAAPPHFMSVHAMSSAVDLALWAAAAAYFCTLILVMAFGKPDMVVAEGIHQTYGECGVHDVDLSNYSRYKYLCQDNFDEDFRFDCAPEQPLPPPTPSWFTLCGKPHSDHMTYLGAVAALSLAASITLAAMLGQSWAAPQKQSKRD
;
A
#
# COMPACT_ATOMS: atom_id res chain seq x y z
N ARG A 1 13.73 -21.73 -7.60
CA ARG A 1 12.89 -20.54 -7.31
C ARG A 1 12.47 -20.41 -5.83
N LEU A 2 12.41 -21.48 -5.01
CA LEU A 2 11.74 -21.42 -3.69
C LEU A 2 12.42 -22.28 -2.59
N SER A 3 13.69 -22.02 -2.25
CA SER A 3 14.29 -22.66 -1.06
C SER A 3 13.83 -22.02 0.26
N GLN A 4 13.18 -20.85 0.19
CA GLN A 4 12.74 -20.10 1.37
C GLN A 4 11.39 -20.62 1.90
N PRO A 5 11.17 -20.53 3.22
CA PRO A 5 9.90 -20.90 3.85
C PRO A 5 8.74 -20.04 3.31
N PRO A 6 7.50 -20.57 3.23
CA PRO A 6 6.35 -19.83 2.71
C PRO A 6 6.16 -18.45 3.34
N LEU A 7 6.20 -18.34 4.67
CA LEU A 7 6.02 -17.08 5.40
C LEU A 7 7.04 -16.01 5.01
N VAL A 8 8.31 -16.38 4.78
CA VAL A 8 9.36 -15.45 4.33
C VAL A 8 9.01 -14.84 2.98
N ARG A 9 8.40 -15.62 2.08
CA ARG A 9 7.96 -15.14 0.77
C ARG A 9 6.77 -14.21 0.85
N PHE A 10 5.85 -14.48 1.78
CA PHE A 10 4.68 -13.62 2.00
C PHE A 10 5.14 -12.25 2.48
N VAL A 11 6.05 -12.21 3.45
CA VAL A 11 6.67 -10.97 3.94
C VAL A 11 7.42 -10.24 2.82
N ALA A 12 8.25 -10.95 2.05
CA ALA A 12 8.97 -10.33 0.93
C ALA A 12 8.03 -9.70 -0.10
N SER A 13 6.91 -10.37 -0.40
CA SER A 13 5.91 -9.84 -1.34
C SER A 13 5.20 -8.61 -0.77
N ALA A 14 4.87 -8.63 0.51
CA ALA A 14 4.24 -7.51 1.21
C ALA A 14 5.09 -6.25 1.18
N LEU A 15 6.38 -6.37 1.54
CA LEU A 15 7.32 -5.24 1.53
C LEU A 15 7.57 -4.74 0.11
N THR A 16 7.70 -5.65 -0.86
CA THR A 16 7.89 -5.28 -2.27
C THR A 16 6.68 -4.53 -2.81
N ALA A 17 5.45 -5.00 -2.54
CA ALA A 17 4.24 -4.29 -2.96
C ALA A 17 4.15 -2.90 -2.33
N GLY A 18 4.47 -2.76 -1.04
CA GLY A 18 4.56 -1.44 -0.39
C GLY A 18 5.52 -0.51 -1.12
N MET A 19 6.71 -0.98 -1.49
CA MET A 19 7.70 -0.19 -2.23
C MET A 19 7.25 0.15 -3.66
N LEU A 20 6.63 -0.79 -4.38
CA LEU A 20 6.13 -0.57 -5.74
C LEU A 20 4.96 0.43 -5.76
N TYR A 21 4.13 0.42 -4.71
CA TYR A 21 2.93 1.26 -4.61
C TYR A 21 3.22 2.65 -4.07
N ALA A 22 4.15 2.80 -3.13
CA ALA A 22 4.51 4.07 -2.49
C ALA A 22 4.71 5.27 -3.45
N PRO A 23 5.49 5.19 -4.55
CA PRO A 23 5.66 6.35 -5.45
C PRO A 23 4.38 6.72 -6.19
N PHE A 24 3.53 5.73 -6.48
CA PHE A 24 2.21 5.96 -7.06
C PHE A 24 1.27 6.60 -6.06
N ASP A 25 1.33 6.17 -4.80
CA ASP A 25 0.48 6.70 -3.74
C ASP A 25 0.79 8.20 -3.50
N VAL A 26 2.07 8.55 -3.39
CA VAL A 26 2.51 9.96 -3.25
C VAL A 26 2.12 10.80 -4.46
N THR A 27 2.29 10.26 -5.67
CA THR A 27 1.91 10.98 -6.89
C THR A 27 0.39 11.17 -6.95
N GLY A 28 -0.40 10.14 -6.66
CA GLY A 28 -1.86 10.23 -6.74
C GLY A 28 -2.47 11.13 -5.67
N ALA A 29 -1.95 11.11 -4.45
CA ALA A 29 -2.35 12.05 -3.41
C ALA A 29 -2.10 13.50 -3.84
N LYS A 30 -0.94 13.78 -4.46
CA LYS A 30 -0.58 15.15 -4.87
C LYS A 30 -1.29 15.62 -6.13
N PHE A 31 -1.59 14.72 -7.07
CA PHE A 31 -2.23 15.01 -8.36
C PHE A 31 -3.73 14.64 -8.37
N LEU A 32 -4.39 14.60 -7.20
CA LEU A 32 -5.84 14.36 -7.06
C LEU A 32 -6.37 13.12 -7.80
N TRP A 33 -5.60 12.04 -7.88
CA TRP A 33 -6.11 10.76 -8.41
C TRP A 33 -7.12 10.12 -7.46
N TRP A 34 -7.03 10.48 -6.18
CA TRP A 34 -8.01 10.21 -5.16
C TRP A 34 -7.94 11.33 -4.12
N THR A 35 -9.04 11.49 -3.39
CA THR A 35 -9.17 12.43 -2.28
C THR A 35 -9.54 11.67 -1.03
N TRP A 36 -9.07 12.15 0.12
CA TRP A 36 -9.34 11.55 1.41
C TRP A 36 -10.13 12.51 2.28
N HIS A 37 -10.70 11.98 3.36
CA HIS A 37 -11.37 12.78 4.36
C HIS A 37 -10.39 13.11 5.49
N ASP A 38 -9.95 14.35 5.59
CA ASP A 38 -8.98 14.86 6.57
C ASP A 38 -9.26 14.45 8.03
N THR A 39 -10.53 14.42 8.44
CA THR A 39 -10.92 14.05 9.81
C THR A 39 -11.21 12.58 10.04
N ASP A 40 -11.18 11.73 9.01
CA ASP A 40 -11.41 10.29 9.18
C ASP A 40 -10.18 9.63 9.82
N ALA A 41 -10.39 8.94 10.93
CA ALA A 41 -9.30 8.36 11.72
C ALA A 41 -8.46 7.36 10.92
N ALA A 42 -9.06 6.67 9.95
CA ALA A 42 -8.36 5.69 9.12
C ALA A 42 -7.28 6.33 8.22
N VAL A 43 -7.41 7.63 7.91
CA VAL A 43 -6.56 8.36 6.96
C VAL A 43 -6.00 9.68 7.49
N GLN A 44 -6.21 9.96 8.78
CA GLN A 44 -5.80 11.21 9.42
C GLN A 44 -4.28 11.39 9.43
N GLU A 45 -3.52 10.34 9.76
CA GLU A 45 -2.06 10.43 9.79
C GLU A 45 -1.49 10.20 8.40
N ARG A 46 -0.65 11.14 7.93
CA ARG A 46 -0.16 11.16 6.55
C ARG A 46 1.33 11.42 6.47
N TRP A 47 1.95 10.87 5.43
CA TRP A 47 3.32 11.18 5.03
C TRP A 47 3.30 11.65 3.57
N LEU A 48 3.67 12.91 3.32
CA LEU A 48 3.57 13.54 1.98
C LEU A 48 2.16 13.43 1.35
N GLY A 49 1.11 13.67 2.16
CA GLY A 49 -0.28 13.57 1.72
C GLY A 49 -0.84 12.14 1.64
N VAL A 50 0.01 11.11 1.77
CA VAL A 50 -0.40 9.70 1.74
C VAL A 50 -0.83 9.23 3.12
N PRO A 51 -2.05 8.69 3.28
CA PRO A 51 -2.46 8.04 4.52
C PRO A 51 -1.55 6.90 4.93
N VAL A 52 -1.11 6.89 6.19
CA VAL A 52 -0.42 5.74 6.77
C VAL A 52 -1.29 4.48 6.67
N GLY A 53 -2.61 4.65 6.79
CA GLY A 53 -3.60 3.60 6.55
C GLY A 53 -3.51 2.96 5.16
N SER A 54 -3.33 3.75 4.09
CA SER A 54 -3.15 3.25 2.72
C SER A 54 -1.89 2.40 2.60
N THR A 55 -0.79 2.86 3.20
CA THR A 55 0.48 2.13 3.21
C THR A 55 0.36 0.80 3.95
N MET A 56 -0.25 0.81 5.14
CA MET A 56 -0.51 -0.41 5.91
C MET A 56 -1.44 -1.37 5.18
N PHE A 57 -2.52 -0.85 4.56
CA PHE A 57 -3.47 -1.63 3.78
C PHE A 57 -2.75 -2.40 2.67
N THR A 58 -1.93 -1.72 1.86
CA THR A 58 -1.19 -2.35 0.75
C THR A 58 -0.25 -3.46 1.23
N ILE A 59 0.51 -3.21 2.30
CA ILE A 59 1.46 -4.19 2.84
C ILE A 59 0.71 -5.40 3.42
N MET A 60 -0.29 -5.18 4.27
CA MET A 60 -1.03 -6.24 4.93
C MET A 60 -1.90 -7.03 3.97
N HIS A 61 -2.55 -6.35 3.03
CA HIS A 61 -3.36 -7.00 2.00
C HIS A 61 -2.48 -7.92 1.15
N THR A 62 -1.30 -7.45 0.72
CA THR A 62 -0.40 -8.28 -0.07
C THR A 62 0.15 -9.49 0.71
N PHE A 63 0.47 -9.31 2.00
CA PHE A 63 0.87 -10.43 2.86
C PHE A 63 -0.22 -11.51 2.90
N CYS A 64 -1.47 -11.12 3.20
CA CYS A 64 -2.61 -12.02 3.29
C CYS A 64 -2.96 -12.62 1.93
N PHE A 65 -2.98 -11.82 0.87
CA PHE A 65 -3.24 -12.24 -0.50
C PHE A 65 -2.27 -13.33 -0.95
N HIS A 66 -0.96 -13.16 -0.73
CA HIS A 66 0.01 -14.23 -1.03
C HIS A 66 -0.27 -15.48 -0.17
N GLY A 67 -0.55 -15.31 1.12
CA GLY A 67 -0.92 -16.42 2.01
C GLY A 67 -2.12 -17.22 1.49
N LEU A 68 -3.18 -16.54 1.05
CA LEU A 68 -4.40 -17.13 0.48
C LEU A 68 -4.12 -17.78 -0.88
N LEU A 69 -3.37 -17.12 -1.77
CA LEU A 69 -2.91 -17.74 -3.01
C LEU A 69 -2.10 -19.01 -2.75
N HIS A 70 -1.25 -19.01 -1.73
CA HIS A 70 -0.50 -20.18 -1.35
C HIS A 70 -1.41 -21.31 -0.85
N LEU A 71 -2.40 -20.97 -0.01
CA LEU A 71 -3.39 -21.91 0.52
C LEU A 71 -4.22 -22.56 -0.60
N PHE A 72 -4.74 -21.76 -1.53
CA PHE A 72 -5.73 -22.23 -2.51
C PHE A 72 -5.15 -22.63 -3.87
N ALA A 73 -4.05 -22.04 -4.32
CA ALA A 73 -3.48 -22.28 -5.66
C ALA A 73 -2.07 -22.88 -5.63
N LEU A 74 -1.13 -22.29 -4.89
CA LEU A 74 0.31 -22.56 -5.06
C LEU A 74 0.83 -23.81 -4.32
N ARG A 75 -0.05 -24.59 -3.67
CA ARG A 75 0.30 -25.90 -3.09
C ARG A 75 0.28 -27.04 -4.10
N ALA A 76 -0.39 -26.84 -5.24
CA ALA A 76 -0.49 -27.83 -6.28
C ALA A 76 0.60 -27.62 -7.35
N PRO A 77 1.18 -28.70 -7.92
CA PRO A 77 2.14 -28.58 -9.02
C PRO A 77 1.48 -28.09 -10.32
N CYS A 78 0.19 -28.40 -10.51
CA CYS A 78 -0.60 -27.96 -11.65
C CYS A 78 -1.91 -27.32 -11.17
N LEU A 79 -2.32 -26.23 -11.82
CA LEU A 79 -3.53 -25.51 -11.52
C LEU A 79 -4.67 -25.98 -12.44
N SER A 80 -5.56 -26.82 -11.91
CA SER A 80 -6.79 -27.21 -12.63
C SER A 80 -7.82 -26.08 -12.61
N THR A 81 -8.76 -26.07 -13.55
CA THR A 81 -9.84 -25.07 -13.62
C THR A 81 -10.61 -24.96 -12.32
N LEU A 82 -10.95 -26.09 -11.68
CA LEU A 82 -11.66 -26.10 -10.40
C LEU A 82 -10.84 -25.43 -9.28
N ARG A 83 -9.54 -25.68 -9.23
CA ARG A 83 -8.65 -25.02 -8.26
C ARG A 83 -8.45 -23.54 -8.57
N PHE A 84 -8.37 -23.18 -9.84
CA PHE A 84 -8.31 -21.77 -10.25
C PHE A 84 -9.55 -21.02 -9.78
N VAL A 85 -10.74 -21.55 -10.07
CA VAL A 85 -12.02 -20.95 -9.64
C VAL A 85 -12.11 -20.92 -8.11
N GLY A 86 -11.75 -22.02 -7.43
CA GLY A 86 -11.74 -22.08 -5.97
C GLY A 86 -10.76 -21.08 -5.34
N ALA A 87 -9.58 -20.88 -5.94
CA ALA A 87 -8.61 -19.89 -5.49
C ALA A 87 -9.08 -18.46 -5.73
N LEU A 88 -9.72 -18.19 -6.88
CA LEU A 88 -10.32 -16.89 -7.16
C LEU A 88 -11.39 -16.56 -6.12
N VAL A 89 -12.34 -17.47 -5.90
CA VAL A 89 -13.40 -17.29 -4.88
C VAL A 89 -12.79 -17.13 -3.48
N GLY A 90 -11.84 -17.99 -3.09
CA GLY A 90 -11.21 -17.93 -1.79
C GLY A 90 -10.47 -16.61 -1.54
N VAL A 91 -9.71 -16.13 -2.54
CA VAL A 91 -8.99 -14.86 -2.42
C VAL A 91 -9.95 -13.67 -2.39
N CYS A 92 -10.99 -13.65 -3.23
CA CYS A 92 -11.98 -12.57 -3.24
C CYS A 92 -12.79 -12.50 -1.94
N VAL A 93 -13.19 -13.64 -1.37
CA VAL A 93 -14.01 -13.68 -0.15
C VAL A 93 -13.17 -13.41 1.10
N PHE A 94 -11.95 -13.95 1.19
CA PHE A 94 -11.14 -13.88 2.41
C PHE A 94 -10.06 -12.82 2.39
N GLY A 95 -9.78 -12.15 1.26
CA GLY A 95 -8.72 -11.15 1.13
C GLY A 95 -8.83 -10.00 2.14
N THR A 96 -9.91 -9.21 2.02
CA THR A 96 -10.16 -8.07 2.91
C THR A 96 -10.33 -8.48 4.38
N PRO A 97 -11.14 -9.51 4.72
CA PRO A 97 -11.25 -9.95 6.11
C PRO A 97 -9.92 -10.41 6.72
N ALA A 98 -9.10 -11.17 5.98
CA ALA A 98 -7.81 -11.63 6.47
C ALA A 98 -6.85 -10.46 6.72
N MET A 99 -6.85 -9.46 5.83
CA MET A 99 -6.07 -8.24 6.01
C MET A 99 -6.53 -7.46 7.24
N MET A 100 -7.83 -7.25 7.44
CA MET A 100 -8.36 -6.53 8.62
C MET A 100 -7.95 -7.22 9.93
N ILE A 101 -8.04 -8.56 9.97
CA ILE A 101 -7.58 -9.37 11.11
C ILE A 101 -6.06 -9.26 11.31
N ALA A 102 -5.26 -9.27 10.23
CA ALA A 102 -3.81 -9.17 10.31
C ALA A 102 -3.32 -7.77 10.72
N MET A 103 -4.05 -6.72 10.34
CA MET A 103 -3.73 -5.32 10.63
C MET A 103 -4.13 -4.93 12.06
N GLY A 104 -5.25 -5.45 12.59
CA GLY A 104 -5.77 -5.13 13.92
C GLY A 104 -4.75 -5.19 15.08
N PRO A 105 -3.93 -6.25 15.21
CA PRO A 105 -2.92 -6.36 16.28
C PRO A 105 -1.95 -5.18 16.33
N SER A 106 -1.59 -4.63 15.18
CA SER A 106 -0.66 -3.49 15.11
C SER A 106 -1.28 -2.17 15.60
N GLN A 107 -2.60 -2.11 15.72
CA GLN A 107 -3.36 -0.93 16.15
C GLN A 107 -3.94 -1.10 17.56
N LEU A 108 -3.67 -2.21 18.25
CA LEU A 108 -4.19 -2.45 19.60
C LEU A 108 -3.71 -1.41 20.63
N LEU A 109 -2.63 -0.68 20.34
CA LEU A 109 -2.18 0.46 21.16
C LEU A 109 -3.23 1.57 21.28
N GLN A 110 -4.23 1.57 20.40
CA GLN A 110 -5.30 2.58 20.34
C GLN A 110 -6.59 2.12 21.03
N LEU A 111 -6.64 0.88 21.51
CA LEU A 111 -7.77 0.35 22.24
C LEU A 111 -7.89 1.10 23.58
N LYS A 112 -9.03 1.76 23.79
CA LYS A 112 -9.36 2.36 25.08
C LYS A 112 -10.48 1.59 25.74
N ILE A 113 -10.28 1.28 27.02
CA ILE A 113 -11.25 0.59 27.87
C ILE A 113 -11.46 1.48 29.09
N GLU A 114 -12.68 1.97 29.26
CA GLU A 114 -13.11 2.75 30.41
C GLU A 114 -14.20 1.95 31.14
N ASP A 115 -14.05 1.75 32.45
CA ASP A 115 -14.98 0.99 33.29
C ASP A 115 -15.36 -0.41 32.77
N GLY A 116 -14.42 -1.08 32.10
CA GLY A 116 -14.64 -2.41 31.51
C GLY A 116 -15.39 -2.41 30.18
N VAL A 117 -15.71 -1.24 29.62
CA VAL A 117 -16.34 -1.07 28.32
C VAL A 117 -15.30 -0.55 27.32
N VAL A 118 -15.25 -1.18 26.14
CA VAL A 118 -14.42 -0.68 25.03
C VAL A 118 -15.06 0.61 24.52
N THR A 119 -14.41 1.75 24.77
CA THR A 119 -14.90 3.07 24.33
C THR A 119 -14.38 3.46 22.95
N GLN A 120 -13.25 2.88 22.53
CA GLN A 120 -12.62 3.17 21.24
C GLN A 120 -12.01 1.90 20.66
N MET A 121 -12.43 1.53 19.44
CA MET A 121 -11.88 0.37 18.75
C MET A 121 -10.57 0.74 18.01
N PRO A 122 -9.69 -0.24 17.74
CA PRO A 122 -8.62 -0.06 16.77
C PRO A 122 -9.20 0.39 15.42
N GLY A 123 -8.53 1.32 14.76
CA GLY A 123 -9.04 1.90 13.52
C GLY A 123 -8.36 3.17 13.04
N ARG A 124 -7.30 3.63 13.72
CA ARG A 124 -6.59 4.86 13.38
C ARG A 124 -5.13 4.56 13.00
N PRO A 125 -4.82 4.01 11.82
CA PRO A 125 -3.46 3.70 11.42
C PRO A 125 -2.52 4.91 11.60
N ASP A 126 -1.49 4.76 12.43
CA ASP A 126 -0.49 5.79 12.74
C ASP A 126 0.93 5.26 12.49
N LEU A 127 1.94 6.13 12.51
CA LEU A 127 3.34 5.73 12.31
C LEU A 127 3.79 4.64 13.30
N PRO A 128 3.44 4.67 14.61
CA PRO A 128 3.69 3.56 15.53
C PRO A 128 3.07 2.23 15.09
N SER A 129 1.82 2.24 14.63
CA SER A 129 1.13 1.05 14.14
C SER A 129 1.80 0.48 12.89
N LEU A 130 2.20 1.34 11.95
CA LEU A 130 3.00 0.92 10.79
C LEU A 130 4.34 0.32 11.22
N GLY A 131 5.02 0.93 12.19
CA GLY A 131 6.26 0.41 12.77
C GLY A 131 6.07 -0.97 13.40
N LEU A 132 5.01 -1.16 14.18
CA LEU A 132 4.68 -2.44 14.81
C LEU A 132 4.32 -3.52 13.77
N ALA A 133 3.58 -3.14 12.73
CA ALA A 133 3.29 -3.98 11.58
C ALA A 133 4.58 -4.47 10.89
N LEU A 134 5.49 -3.58 10.55
CA LEU A 134 6.77 -3.91 9.92
C LEU A 134 7.67 -4.76 10.83
N ALA A 135 7.72 -4.44 12.12
CA ALA A 135 8.44 -5.23 13.12
C ALA A 135 7.86 -6.64 13.24
N GLY A 136 6.52 -6.77 13.30
CA GLY A 136 5.82 -8.05 13.35
C GLY A 136 6.12 -8.92 12.12
N LEU A 137 6.05 -8.35 10.92
CA LEU A 137 6.43 -9.05 9.68
C LEU A 137 7.91 -9.50 9.70
N SER A 138 8.80 -8.65 10.22
CA SER A 138 10.23 -8.97 10.34
C SER A 138 10.47 -10.12 11.32
N VAL A 139 9.78 -10.13 12.46
CA VAL A 139 9.80 -11.21 13.47
C VAL A 139 9.28 -12.51 12.86
N VAL A 140 8.15 -12.46 12.14
CA VAL A 140 7.59 -13.63 11.43
C VAL A 140 8.59 -14.19 10.42
N ALA A 141 9.24 -13.34 9.61
CA ALA A 141 10.26 -13.78 8.66
C ALA A 141 11.48 -14.39 9.36
N PHE A 142 11.94 -13.79 10.47
CA PHE A 142 13.07 -14.27 11.25
C PHE A 142 12.80 -15.66 11.84
N PHE A 143 11.68 -15.84 12.55
CA PHE A 143 11.33 -17.14 13.14
C PHE A 143 11.02 -18.19 12.08
N ALA A 144 10.38 -17.82 10.97
CA ALA A 144 10.14 -18.75 9.86
C ALA A 144 11.46 -19.28 9.27
N ARG A 145 12.51 -18.44 9.19
CA ARG A 145 13.85 -18.88 8.80
C ARG A 145 14.49 -19.77 9.86
N LEU A 146 14.46 -19.34 11.14
CA LEU A 146 15.09 -20.07 12.24
C LEU A 146 14.53 -21.49 12.40
N LEU A 147 13.21 -21.63 12.31
CA LEU A 147 12.51 -22.92 12.47
C LEU A 147 12.63 -23.82 11.24
N SER A 148 13.08 -23.30 10.11
CA SER A 148 13.21 -24.08 8.90
C SER A 148 14.50 -24.89 8.93
N ARG A 149 14.36 -26.21 9.17
CA ARG A 149 15.46 -27.20 9.19
C ARG A 149 16.23 -27.35 7.88
N ARG A 150 15.77 -26.72 6.80
CA ARG A 150 16.53 -26.65 5.55
C ARG A 150 17.59 -25.59 5.74
N ALA A 151 18.87 -25.95 5.61
CA ALA A 151 19.97 -25.01 5.56
C ALA A 151 19.58 -23.89 4.58
N ALA A 152 19.20 -22.73 5.13
CA ALA A 152 18.99 -21.56 4.32
C ALA A 152 20.35 -21.29 3.70
N ALA A 153 20.43 -21.32 2.37
CA ALA A 153 21.60 -20.79 1.70
C ALA A 153 21.90 -19.41 2.31
N PRO A 154 23.16 -19.09 2.64
CA PRO A 154 23.51 -17.82 3.25
C PRO A 154 22.86 -16.69 2.43
N PRO A 155 22.40 -15.61 3.07
CA PRO A 155 21.85 -14.48 2.34
C PRO A 155 22.94 -14.02 1.37
N HIS A 156 22.76 -14.28 0.07
CA HIS A 156 23.58 -13.66 -0.95
C HIS A 156 23.26 -12.17 -0.86
N PHE A 157 24.11 -11.45 -0.16
CA PHE A 157 24.04 -10.02 0.04
C PHE A 157 23.98 -9.36 -1.34
N MET A 158 22.84 -8.74 -1.66
CA MET A 158 22.56 -7.95 -2.87
C MET A 158 23.41 -8.26 -4.12
N SER A 159 23.52 -9.53 -4.50
CA SER A 159 24.10 -9.87 -5.79
C SER A 159 22.99 -9.68 -6.82
N VAL A 160 22.96 -8.51 -7.46
CA VAL A 160 22.15 -8.26 -8.66
C VAL A 160 22.74 -9.15 -9.76
N HIS A 161 22.24 -10.37 -9.85
CA HIS A 161 22.59 -11.26 -10.94
C HIS A 161 21.94 -10.73 -12.22
N ALA A 162 22.62 -10.90 -13.35
CA ALA A 162 22.06 -10.55 -14.65
C ALA A 162 20.71 -11.25 -14.85
N MET A 163 19.73 -10.45 -15.29
CA MET A 163 18.39 -10.95 -15.57
C MET A 163 18.46 -12.03 -16.63
N SER A 164 17.81 -13.14 -16.30
CA SER A 164 18.20 -14.45 -16.79
C SER A 164 17.27 -14.93 -17.89
N SER A 165 16.00 -14.52 -17.81
CA SER A 165 14.98 -14.78 -18.82
C SER A 165 14.51 -13.47 -19.45
N ALA A 166 14.12 -13.53 -20.72
CA ALA A 166 13.53 -12.40 -21.43
C ALA A 166 12.25 -11.89 -20.74
N VAL A 167 11.50 -12.79 -20.10
CA VAL A 167 10.28 -12.44 -19.34
C VAL A 167 10.64 -11.63 -18.10
N ASP A 168 11.64 -12.06 -17.34
CA ASP A 168 12.07 -11.30 -16.16
C ASP A 168 12.54 -9.91 -16.60
N LEU A 169 13.38 -9.82 -17.65
CA LEU A 169 13.84 -8.54 -18.21
C LEU A 169 12.69 -7.63 -18.64
N ALA A 170 11.69 -8.19 -19.33
CA ALA A 170 10.50 -7.44 -19.74
C ALA A 170 9.70 -6.90 -18.54
N LEU A 171 9.54 -7.71 -17.48
CA LEU A 171 8.85 -7.28 -16.26
C LEU A 171 9.58 -6.14 -15.55
N TRP A 172 10.90 -6.23 -15.43
CA TRP A 172 11.68 -5.15 -14.82
C TRP A 172 11.70 -3.90 -15.70
N ALA A 173 11.85 -4.04 -17.01
CA ALA A 173 11.81 -2.91 -17.93
C ALA A 173 10.46 -2.19 -17.90
N ALA A 174 9.35 -2.93 -17.83
CA ALA A 174 8.01 -2.37 -17.66
C ALA A 174 7.87 -1.63 -16.32
N ALA A 175 8.36 -2.20 -15.23
CA ALA A 175 8.36 -1.54 -13.92
C ALA A 175 9.23 -0.27 -13.92
N ALA A 176 10.42 -0.31 -14.52
CA ALA A 176 11.31 0.84 -14.65
C ALA A 176 10.67 1.96 -15.49
N ALA A 177 9.99 1.61 -16.58
CA ALA A 177 9.24 2.57 -17.39
C ALA A 177 8.07 3.21 -16.62
N TYR A 178 7.35 2.41 -15.83
CA TYR A 178 6.32 2.89 -14.93
C TYR A 178 6.87 3.88 -13.88
N PHE A 179 7.97 3.53 -13.22
CA PHE A 179 8.63 4.41 -12.26
C PHE A 179 9.18 5.68 -12.88
N CYS A 180 9.77 5.58 -14.07
CA CYS A 180 10.19 6.75 -14.85
C CYS A 180 8.99 7.66 -15.12
N THR A 181 7.84 7.10 -15.51
CA THR A 181 6.61 7.88 -15.73
C THR A 181 6.17 8.62 -14.48
N LEU A 182 6.17 7.99 -13.30
CA LEU A 182 5.82 8.66 -12.04
C LEU A 182 6.79 9.80 -11.69
N ILE A 183 8.10 9.59 -11.89
CA ILE A 183 9.10 10.64 -11.70
C ILE A 183 8.86 11.81 -12.67
N LEU A 184 8.58 11.52 -13.94
CA LEU A 184 8.30 12.55 -14.95
C LEU A 184 7.01 13.33 -14.62
N VAL A 185 5.95 12.64 -14.17
CA VAL A 185 4.72 13.30 -13.69
C VAL A 185 5.03 14.22 -12.51
N MET A 186 5.81 13.77 -11.53
CA MET A 186 6.18 14.61 -10.39
C MET A 186 7.13 15.77 -10.77
N ALA A 187 8.02 15.56 -11.74
CA ALA A 187 8.99 16.56 -12.18
C ALA A 187 8.36 17.67 -13.04
N PHE A 188 7.46 17.31 -13.95
CA PHE A 188 6.93 18.23 -14.96
C PHE A 188 5.45 18.57 -14.77
N GLY A 189 4.71 17.74 -14.04
CA GLY A 189 3.30 17.96 -13.75
C GLY A 189 3.11 19.14 -12.79
N LYS A 190 2.07 19.92 -13.06
CA LYS A 190 1.63 21.04 -12.22
C LYS A 190 0.37 20.64 -11.46
N PRO A 191 0.45 20.30 -10.17
CA PRO A 191 -0.71 19.82 -9.41
C PRO A 191 -1.81 20.89 -9.32
N ASP A 192 -1.44 22.18 -9.35
CA ASP A 192 -2.37 23.32 -9.36
C ASP A 192 -3.22 23.46 -10.63
N MET A 193 -2.85 22.75 -11.69
CA MET A 193 -3.59 22.68 -12.96
C MET A 193 -4.45 21.41 -13.07
N VAL A 194 -4.38 20.51 -12.09
CA VAL A 194 -5.22 19.31 -12.08
C VAL A 194 -6.62 19.67 -11.60
N VAL A 195 -7.61 19.25 -12.38
CA VAL A 195 -9.03 19.39 -12.10
C VAL A 195 -9.63 18.00 -11.93
N ALA A 196 -10.30 17.76 -10.81
CA ALA A 196 -10.97 16.51 -10.48
C ALA A 196 -12.47 16.77 -10.33
N GLU A 197 -13.23 16.48 -11.38
CA GLU A 197 -14.69 16.51 -11.37
C GLU A 197 -15.23 15.08 -11.14
N GLY A 198 -16.07 14.92 -10.12
CA GLY A 198 -16.66 13.63 -9.83
C GLY A 198 -17.33 13.56 -8.47
N ILE A 199 -17.48 12.32 -7.98
CA ILE A 199 -18.04 12.04 -6.65
C ILE A 199 -16.94 12.21 -5.60
N HIS A 200 -17.20 13.10 -4.65
CA HIS A 200 -16.37 13.43 -3.51
C HIS A 200 -17.18 13.32 -2.21
N GLN A 201 -16.53 13.57 -1.08
CA GLN A 201 -17.21 13.69 0.21
C GLN A 201 -18.29 14.78 0.14
N THR A 202 -19.47 14.51 0.70
CA THR A 202 -20.59 15.44 0.69
C THR A 202 -20.21 16.81 1.26
N TYR A 203 -20.42 17.86 0.47
CA TYR A 203 -20.19 19.25 0.88
C TYR A 203 -21.35 19.74 1.78
N GLY A 204 -21.06 20.53 2.81
CA GLY A 204 -22.09 20.98 3.74
C GLY A 204 -21.60 21.87 4.88
N GLU A 205 -22.38 21.93 5.96
CA GLU A 205 -22.09 22.79 7.12
C GLU A 205 -20.83 22.35 7.88
N CYS A 206 -19.99 23.33 8.20
CA CYS A 206 -18.81 23.15 9.05
C CYS A 206 -19.19 22.67 10.46
N GLY A 207 -18.36 21.81 11.06
CA GLY A 207 -18.48 21.43 12.47
C GLY A 207 -19.61 20.44 12.79
N VAL A 208 -20.31 19.92 11.77
CA VAL A 208 -21.24 18.80 11.97
C VAL A 208 -20.44 17.52 12.16
N HIS A 209 -20.57 16.91 13.33
CA HIS A 209 -19.87 15.68 13.68
C HIS A 209 -20.68 14.43 13.31
N ASP A 210 -19.96 13.38 12.95
CA ASP A 210 -20.45 12.01 12.78
C ASP A 210 -19.42 11.04 13.38
N VAL A 211 -19.78 9.77 13.51
CA VAL A 211 -18.85 8.73 13.94
C VAL A 211 -18.44 7.84 12.77
N ASP A 212 -17.19 7.42 12.75
CA ASP A 212 -16.72 6.42 11.80
C ASP A 212 -17.09 4.98 12.26
N LEU A 213 -16.72 3.99 11.45
CA LEU A 213 -16.98 2.57 11.75
C LEU A 213 -16.25 2.07 13.01
N SER A 214 -15.19 2.75 13.45
CA SER A 214 -14.39 2.44 14.63
C SER A 214 -14.74 3.33 15.83
N ASN A 215 -15.83 4.09 15.74
CA ASN A 215 -16.36 5.00 16.76
C ASN A 215 -15.47 6.22 17.05
N TYR A 216 -14.65 6.65 16.10
CA TYR A 216 -13.96 7.94 16.16
C TYR A 216 -14.87 9.05 15.66
N SER A 217 -14.80 10.20 16.33
CA SER A 217 -15.46 11.42 15.85
C SER A 217 -14.74 11.95 14.60
N ARG A 218 -15.52 12.26 13.57
CA ARG A 218 -15.08 12.89 12.32
C ARG A 218 -16.10 13.97 11.92
N TYR A 219 -15.75 14.82 10.97
CA TYR A 219 -16.74 15.69 10.34
C TYR A 219 -17.61 14.89 9.37
N LYS A 220 -18.90 15.23 9.33
CA LYS A 220 -19.87 14.62 8.43
C LYS A 220 -19.73 15.17 7.01
N TYR A 221 -19.46 16.47 6.92
CA TYR A 221 -19.40 17.20 5.68
C TYR A 221 -18.02 17.80 5.46
N LEU A 222 -17.63 17.86 4.19
CA LEU A 222 -16.53 18.70 3.77
C LEU A 222 -17.00 20.16 3.71
N CYS A 223 -16.22 21.09 4.24
CA CYS A 223 -16.58 22.49 4.32
C CYS A 223 -15.36 23.37 4.00
N GLN A 224 -15.57 24.45 3.25
CA GLN A 224 -14.46 25.31 2.79
C GLN A 224 -13.73 26.04 3.93
N ASP A 225 -14.44 26.43 4.99
CA ASP A 225 -13.84 27.24 6.05
C ASP A 225 -12.95 26.43 7.01
N ASN A 226 -13.11 25.10 7.03
CA ASN A 226 -12.43 24.22 7.95
C ASN A 226 -12.12 22.86 7.30
N PHE A 227 -11.08 22.85 6.47
CA PHE A 227 -10.50 21.62 5.90
C PHE A 227 -8.99 21.79 5.67
N ASP A 228 -8.24 20.70 5.77
CA ASP A 228 -6.79 20.68 5.51
C ASP A 228 -6.44 19.59 4.48
N GLU A 229 -6.61 19.92 3.20
CA GLU A 229 -6.33 19.00 2.09
C GLU A 229 -5.54 19.67 0.96
N ASP A 230 -4.91 18.85 0.12
CA ASP A 230 -4.10 19.28 -1.03
C ASP A 230 -4.93 19.76 -2.25
N PHE A 231 -6.20 20.11 -2.04
CA PHE A 231 -7.11 20.65 -3.06
C PHE A 231 -7.81 21.94 -2.63
N ARG A 232 -8.48 22.60 -3.59
CA ARG A 232 -9.23 23.84 -3.45
C ARG A 232 -10.52 23.79 -4.29
N PHE A 233 -11.49 24.63 -3.93
CA PHE A 233 -12.80 24.72 -4.59
C PHE A 233 -12.88 25.86 -5.63
N ASP A 234 -11.92 26.76 -5.67
CA ASP A 234 -11.98 28.08 -6.32
C ASP A 234 -11.35 28.14 -7.72
N CYS A 235 -11.48 27.08 -8.52
CA CYS A 235 -10.69 26.93 -9.75
C CYS A 235 -11.45 27.06 -11.07
N ALA A 236 -12.77 27.04 -11.06
CA ALA A 236 -13.57 27.33 -12.25
C ALA A 236 -14.16 28.74 -12.10
N PRO A 237 -13.84 29.70 -13.00
CA PRO A 237 -14.29 31.10 -12.92
C PRO A 237 -15.81 31.27 -12.82
N GLU A 238 -16.57 30.26 -13.25
CA GLU A 238 -18.03 30.26 -13.29
C GLU A 238 -18.69 29.30 -12.28
N GLN A 239 -17.92 28.57 -11.46
CA GLN A 239 -18.52 27.71 -10.44
C GLN A 239 -18.73 28.48 -9.13
N PRO A 240 -19.98 28.73 -8.71
CA PRO A 240 -20.24 28.99 -7.31
C PRO A 240 -19.84 27.75 -6.49
N LEU A 241 -19.58 27.95 -5.20
CA LEU A 241 -19.37 26.85 -4.27
C LEU A 241 -20.47 25.79 -4.45
N PRO A 242 -20.14 24.50 -4.22
CA PRO A 242 -21.14 23.46 -4.31
C PRO A 242 -22.35 23.84 -3.45
N PRO A 243 -23.59 23.57 -3.88
CA PRO A 243 -24.77 23.79 -3.03
C PRO A 243 -24.61 23.06 -1.69
N PRO A 244 -25.49 23.25 -0.70
CA PRO A 244 -25.47 22.40 0.49
C PRO A 244 -25.86 20.97 0.07
N THR A 245 -25.06 19.95 0.40
CA THR A 245 -25.27 18.49 0.18
C THR A 245 -24.94 17.79 -1.16
N PRO A 246 -24.26 18.38 -2.17
CA PRO A 246 -23.80 17.66 -3.34
C PRO A 246 -22.62 16.76 -2.97
N SER A 247 -22.67 15.52 -3.45
CA SER A 247 -21.50 14.65 -3.52
C SER A 247 -20.78 14.80 -4.86
N TRP A 248 -21.40 15.41 -5.88
CA TRP A 248 -20.77 15.65 -7.18
C TRP A 248 -20.33 17.12 -7.31
N PHE A 249 -19.03 17.37 -7.35
CA PHE A 249 -18.48 18.71 -7.57
C PHE A 249 -17.06 18.64 -8.12
N THR A 250 -16.51 19.82 -8.44
CA THR A 250 -15.18 19.97 -9.00
C THR A 250 -14.19 20.40 -7.92
N LEU A 251 -13.05 19.75 -7.88
CA LEU A 251 -11.91 20.09 -7.04
C LEU A 251 -10.70 20.41 -7.92
N CYS A 252 -9.80 21.26 -7.42
CA CYS A 252 -8.53 21.52 -8.08
C CYS A 252 -7.36 21.36 -7.15
N GLY A 253 -6.22 20.91 -7.67
CA GLY A 253 -5.06 20.64 -6.83
C GLY A 253 -4.44 21.92 -6.27
N LYS A 254 -3.68 21.80 -5.19
CA LYS A 254 -2.81 22.86 -4.67
C LYS A 254 -1.40 22.71 -5.25
N PRO A 255 -0.64 23.81 -5.43
CA PRO A 255 0.77 23.73 -5.81
C PRO A 255 1.57 22.93 -4.77
N HIS A 256 2.76 22.46 -5.15
CA HIS A 256 3.65 21.82 -4.20
C HIS A 256 4.03 22.77 -3.07
N SER A 257 3.93 22.31 -1.82
CA SER A 257 4.49 23.03 -0.67
C SER A 257 6.03 23.03 -0.73
N ASP A 258 6.61 21.88 -1.07
CA ASP A 258 8.04 21.71 -1.35
C ASP A 258 8.24 20.71 -2.50
N HIS A 259 8.38 21.24 -3.71
CA HIS A 259 8.52 20.41 -4.92
C HIS A 259 9.73 19.47 -4.86
N MET A 260 10.84 19.89 -4.24
CA MET A 260 12.06 19.08 -4.18
C MET A 260 11.92 17.90 -3.23
N THR A 261 11.19 18.08 -2.12
CA THR A 261 10.88 16.97 -1.22
C THR A 261 9.99 15.94 -1.90
N TYR A 262 8.93 16.35 -2.62
CA TYR A 262 8.06 15.42 -3.36
C TYR A 262 8.82 14.69 -4.48
N LEU A 263 9.57 15.42 -5.31
CA LEU A 263 10.37 14.84 -6.39
C LEU A 263 11.44 13.87 -5.86
N GLY A 264 12.17 14.29 -4.83
CA GLY A 264 13.19 13.47 -4.18
C GLY A 264 12.60 12.20 -3.59
N ALA A 265 11.45 12.28 -2.93
CA ALA A 265 10.76 11.12 -2.37
C ALA A 265 10.30 10.13 -3.44
N VAL A 266 9.61 10.60 -4.49
CA VAL A 266 9.15 9.74 -5.59
C VAL A 266 10.33 9.09 -6.31
N ALA A 267 11.41 9.83 -6.56
CA ALA A 267 12.62 9.30 -7.19
C ALA A 267 13.32 8.25 -6.32
N ALA A 268 13.48 8.53 -5.02
CA ALA A 268 14.11 7.60 -4.08
C ALA A 268 13.30 6.30 -3.92
N LEU A 269 11.98 6.41 -3.75
CA LEU A 269 11.07 5.26 -3.66
C LEU A 269 11.09 4.43 -4.94
N SER A 270 11.03 5.09 -6.10
CA SER A 270 11.09 4.45 -7.43
C SER A 270 12.40 3.70 -7.66
N LEU A 271 13.54 4.31 -7.28
CA LEU A 271 14.85 3.67 -7.38
C LEU A 271 14.95 2.47 -6.44
N ALA A 272 14.54 2.63 -5.18
CA ALA A 272 14.54 1.55 -4.21
C ALA A 272 13.65 0.38 -4.67
N ALA A 273 12.45 0.66 -5.19
CA ALA A 273 11.54 -0.34 -5.73
C ALA A 273 12.13 -1.07 -6.94
N SER A 274 12.78 -0.33 -7.85
CA SER A 274 13.47 -0.90 -9.03
C SER A 274 14.62 -1.83 -8.65
N ILE A 275 15.43 -1.44 -7.64
CA ILE A 275 16.54 -2.26 -7.12
C ILE A 275 15.99 -3.52 -6.45
N THR A 276 14.96 -3.39 -5.61
CA THR A 276 14.32 -4.53 -4.93
C THR A 276 13.76 -5.52 -5.96
N LEU A 277 13.06 -5.03 -6.98
CA LEU A 277 12.52 -5.88 -8.03
C LEU A 277 13.63 -6.58 -8.83
N ALA A 278 14.69 -5.86 -9.20
CA ALA A 278 15.86 -6.45 -9.86
C ALA A 278 16.51 -7.55 -9.01
N ALA A 279 16.67 -7.32 -7.70
CA ALA A 279 17.23 -8.30 -6.78
C ALA A 279 16.34 -9.56 -6.67
N MET A 280 15.01 -9.40 -6.63
CA MET A 280 14.08 -10.52 -6.59
C MET A 280 14.07 -11.33 -7.90
N LEU A 281 14.12 -10.65 -9.05
CA LEU A 281 14.13 -11.29 -10.35
C LEU A 281 15.50 -11.95 -10.65
N GLY A 282 16.61 -11.31 -10.27
CA GLY A 282 17.97 -11.83 -10.49
C GLY A 282 18.29 -13.10 -9.69
N GLN A 283 17.70 -13.28 -8.50
CA GLN A 283 17.85 -14.52 -7.72
C GLN A 283 17.17 -15.76 -8.36
N SER A 284 16.45 -15.58 -9.46
CA SER A 284 15.71 -16.65 -10.15
C SER A 284 16.57 -17.71 -10.83
N TRP A 285 17.90 -17.50 -10.97
CA TRP A 285 18.78 -18.35 -11.81
C TRP A 285 20.07 -18.85 -11.19
N ALA A 286 20.15 -18.99 -9.86
CA ALA A 286 21.15 -19.91 -9.30
C ALA A 286 20.78 -21.33 -9.77
N ALA A 287 21.55 -21.84 -10.75
CA ALA A 287 21.35 -23.13 -11.39
C ALA A 287 21.13 -24.25 -10.36
N PRO A 288 20.30 -25.26 -10.65
CA PRO A 288 20.22 -26.43 -9.79
C PRO A 288 21.63 -27.02 -9.64
N GLN A 289 22.16 -27.04 -8.42
CA GLN A 289 23.36 -27.81 -8.12
C GLN A 289 23.10 -29.23 -8.64
N LYS A 290 23.91 -29.67 -9.60
CA LYS A 290 23.94 -31.06 -10.04
C LYS A 290 23.97 -31.92 -8.79
N GLN A 291 22.93 -32.72 -8.58
CA GLN A 291 22.99 -33.82 -7.63
C GLN A 291 24.20 -34.66 -8.06
N SER A 292 25.28 -34.54 -7.29
CA SER A 292 26.37 -35.50 -7.30
C SER A 292 25.73 -36.86 -7.06
N LYS A 293 25.65 -37.66 -8.13
CA LYS A 293 25.45 -39.09 -7.99
C LYS A 293 26.60 -39.56 -7.10
N ARG A 294 26.28 -39.89 -5.86
CA ARG A 294 27.13 -40.78 -5.08
C ARG A 294 26.79 -42.17 -5.58
N ASP A 295 27.74 -42.72 -6.33
CA ASP A 295 27.91 -44.16 -6.48
C ASP A 295 28.27 -44.77 -5.11
#